data_AF-Q1EHV9-F1
#
_entry.id   AF-Q1EHV9-F1
#
_cell.length_a   1.000
_cell.length_b   1.000
_cell.length_c   1.000
_cell.angle_alpha   90.00
_cell.angle_beta   90.00
_cell.angle_gamma   90.00
#
_symmetry.space_group_name_H-M   'P 1'
#
loop_
_entity.id
_entity.type
_entity.pdbx_description
1 polymer ?
#
loop_
_entity_poly.entity_id
_entity_poly.type
_entity_poly.pdbx_seq_one_letter_code
_entity_poly.pdbx_strand_id
1 'polypeptide(L)'
;NAFMLYMKEQRPKIAAEFTLKESAAINQILGKRWHALEKSEQAKYYELARKERAIHMQLYPGWSARDNYAQIGRKKKRPRDKNEEMNPKKCRARYGLDRQEQWCKPCR
;
A
#
# COMPACT_ATOMS: atom_id res chain seq x y z
N ASN A 1 -5.99 5.70 -12.22
CA ASN A 1 -6.50 4.29 -12.23
C ASN A 1 -8.02 4.36 -12.21
N ALA A 2 -8.72 3.45 -12.92
CA ALA A 2 -10.17 3.48 -13.12
C ALA A 2 -10.95 3.46 -11.80
N PHE A 3 -10.62 2.52 -10.90
CA PHE A 3 -11.28 2.43 -9.58
C PHE A 3 -11.13 3.72 -8.75
N MET A 4 -9.99 4.41 -8.85
CA MET A 4 -9.76 5.65 -8.09
C MET A 4 -10.67 6.80 -8.56
N LEU A 5 -11.02 6.83 -9.85
CA LEU A 5 -11.97 7.79 -10.41
C LEU A 5 -13.40 7.47 -9.97
N TYR A 6 -13.80 6.20 -10.05
CA TYR A 6 -15.07 5.73 -9.52
C TYR A 6 -15.23 6.05 -8.04
N MET A 7 -14.21 5.73 -7.23
CA MET A 7 -14.19 6.05 -5.81
C MET A 7 -14.34 7.56 -5.55
N LYS A 8 -13.64 8.41 -6.31
CA LYS A 8 -13.75 9.87 -6.15
C LYS A 8 -15.19 10.36 -6.29
N GLU A 9 -15.96 9.79 -7.21
CA GLU A 9 -17.37 10.16 -7.44
C GLU A 9 -18.34 9.53 -6.43
N GLN A 10 -18.11 8.28 -6.04
CA GLN A 10 -19.09 7.49 -5.28
C GLN A 10 -18.88 7.55 -3.77
N ARG A 11 -17.65 7.79 -3.31
CA ARG A 11 -17.32 7.86 -1.88
C ARG A 11 -18.18 8.86 -1.09
N PRO A 12 -18.41 10.12 -1.52
CA PRO A 12 -19.28 11.02 -0.76
C PRO A 12 -20.74 10.54 -0.73
N LYS A 13 -21.22 9.88 -1.79
CA LYS A 13 -22.58 9.32 -1.84
C LYS A 13 -22.75 8.20 -0.82
N ILE A 14 -21.80 7.27 -0.75
CA ILE A 14 -21.81 6.15 0.21
C ILE A 14 -21.64 6.65 1.64
N ALA A 15 -20.76 7.65 1.86
CA ALA A 15 -20.57 8.25 3.17
C ALA A 15 -21.86 8.90 3.69
N ALA A 16 -22.61 9.57 2.80
CA ALA A 16 -23.91 10.16 3.14
C ALA A 16 -25.01 9.09 3.35
N GLU A 17 -25.11 8.12 2.43
CA GLU A 17 -26.13 7.06 2.44
C GLU A 17 -26.09 6.21 3.71
N PHE A 18 -24.89 5.83 4.17
CA PHE A 18 -24.70 4.98 5.34
C PHE A 18 -24.23 5.74 6.58
N THR A 19 -24.20 7.08 6.54
CA THR A 19 -23.64 7.97 7.58
C THR A 19 -22.25 7.54 8.09
N LEU A 20 -21.49 6.85 7.23
CA LEU A 20 -20.18 6.29 7.57
C LEU A 20 -19.12 7.38 7.54
N LYS A 21 -18.35 7.46 8.62
CA LYS A 21 -17.14 8.30 8.72
C LYS A 21 -15.86 7.50 8.47
N GLU A 22 -15.91 6.18 8.64
CA GLU A 22 -14.74 5.31 8.55
C GLU A 22 -14.37 4.98 7.10
N SER A 23 -13.19 5.41 6.68
CA SER A 23 -12.70 5.16 5.31
C SER A 23 -12.59 3.67 4.97
N ALA A 24 -12.26 2.82 5.94
CA ALA A 24 -12.04 1.40 5.67
C ALA A 24 -13.36 0.71 5.27
N ALA A 25 -14.44 0.96 6.02
CA ALA A 25 -15.78 0.46 5.72
C ALA A 25 -16.28 0.96 4.36
N ILE A 26 -16.12 2.26 4.08
CA ILE A 26 -16.53 2.84 2.80
C ILE A 26 -15.77 2.19 1.63
N ASN A 27 -14.46 1.94 1.78
CA ASN A 27 -13.66 1.31 0.73
C ASN A 27 -14.06 -0.16 0.48
N GLN A 28 -14.52 -0.88 1.51
CA GLN A 28 -15.07 -2.23 1.34
C GLN A 28 -16.35 -2.21 0.49
N ILE A 29 -17.27 -1.28 0.77
CA ILE A 29 -18.51 -1.12 0.00
C ILE A 29 -18.21 -0.73 -1.45
N LEU A 30 -17.29 0.23 -1.64
CA LEU A 30 -16.87 0.67 -2.97
C LEU A 30 -16.25 -0.46 -3.79
N GLY A 31 -15.41 -1.30 -3.19
CA GLY A 31 -14.83 -2.46 -3.87
C GLY A 31 -15.90 -3.42 -4.36
N LYS A 32 -16.90 -3.72 -3.50
CA LYS A 32 -18.03 -4.58 -3.88
C LYS A 32 -18.86 -3.96 -5.00
N ARG A 33 -19.24 -2.68 -4.88
CA ARG A 33 -20.04 -1.98 -5.89
C ARG A 33 -19.29 -1.88 -7.23
N TRP A 34 -17.98 -1.63 -7.22
CA TRP A 34 -17.15 -1.61 -8.43
C TRP A 34 -17.18 -2.95 -9.17
N HIS A 35 -17.02 -4.06 -8.47
CA HIS A 35 -17.08 -5.40 -9.09
C HIS A 35 -18.49 -5.78 -9.57
N ALA A 36 -19.53 -5.18 -9.00
CA ALA A 36 -20.91 -5.37 -9.42
C ALA A 36 -21.33 -4.50 -10.63
N LEU A 37 -20.54 -3.49 -11.01
CA LEU A 37 -20.84 -2.65 -12.17
C LEU A 37 -20.79 -3.47 -13.47
N GLU A 38 -21.62 -3.07 -14.43
CA GLU A 38 -21.55 -3.64 -15.78
C GLU A 38 -20.20 -3.29 -16.45
N LYS A 39 -19.76 -4.12 -17.40
CA LYS A 39 -18.52 -3.87 -18.14
C LYS A 39 -18.55 -2.55 -18.90
N SER A 40 -19.71 -2.16 -19.43
CA SER A 40 -19.93 -0.87 -20.11
C SER A 40 -19.69 0.32 -19.17
N GLU A 41 -20.19 0.24 -17.93
CA GLU A 41 -19.99 1.26 -16.90
C GLU A 41 -18.52 1.31 -16.44
N GLN A 42 -17.89 0.14 -16.25
CA GLN A 42 -16.47 0.08 -15.91
C GLN A 42 -15.61 0.66 -17.04
N ALA A 43 -15.96 0.38 -18.31
CA ALA A 43 -15.23 0.85 -19.49
C ALA A 43 -15.11 2.37 -19.52
N LYS A 44 -16.16 3.11 -19.16
CA LYS A 44 -16.12 4.57 -19.01
C LYS A 44 -14.96 5.02 -18.12
N TYR A 45 -14.78 4.39 -16.95
CA TYR A 45 -13.72 4.75 -16.01
C TYR A 45 -12.33 4.30 -16.50
N TYR A 46 -12.24 3.20 -17.26
CA TYR A 46 -11.00 2.81 -17.92
C TYR A 46 -10.57 3.84 -18.97
N GLU A 47 -11.48 4.33 -19.81
CA GLU A 47 -11.18 5.39 -20.78
C GLU A 47 -10.69 6.67 -20.11
N LEU A 48 -11.38 7.11 -19.07
CA LEU A 48 -10.97 8.28 -18.30
C LEU A 48 -9.59 8.09 -17.67
N ALA A 49 -9.32 6.92 -17.09
CA ALA A 49 -8.02 6.62 -16.52
C ALA A 49 -6.90 6.57 -17.57
N ARG A 50 -7.19 6.11 -18.80
CA ARG A 50 -6.25 6.16 -19.93
C ARG A 50 -5.93 7.61 -20.32
N LYS A 51 -6.97 8.45 -20.44
CA LYS A 51 -6.81 9.88 -20.75
C LYS A 51 -5.99 10.61 -19.67
N GLU A 52 -6.33 10.44 -18.39
CA GLU A 52 -5.57 11.06 -17.29
C GLU A 52 -4.11 10.61 -17.27
N ARG A 53 -3.84 9.33 -17.53
CA ARG A 53 -2.47 8.82 -17.61
C ARG A 53 -1.70 9.47 -18.75
N ALA A 54 -2.30 9.61 -19.93
CA ALA A 54 -1.66 10.24 -21.09
C ALA A 54 -1.35 11.73 -20.80
N ILE A 55 -2.32 12.46 -20.24
CA ILE A 55 -2.14 13.86 -19.86
C ILE A 55 -1.04 14.00 -18.80
N HIS A 56 -1.03 13.14 -17.78
CA HIS A 56 0.00 13.17 -16.75
C HIS A 56 1.41 12.94 -17.32
N MET A 57 1.55 11.98 -18.23
CA MET A 57 2.82 11.73 -18.91
C MET A 57 3.30 12.92 -19.76
N GLN A 58 2.38 13.65 -20.38
CA GLN A 58 2.69 14.85 -21.17
C GLN A 58 3.05 16.05 -20.29
N LEU A 59 2.32 16.27 -19.20
CA LEU A 59 2.54 17.40 -18.28
C LEU A 59 3.78 17.20 -17.39
N TYR A 60 4.12 15.95 -17.08
CA TYR A 60 5.26 15.60 -16.23
C TYR A 60 6.20 14.61 -16.93
N PRO A 61 6.94 15.05 -17.97
CA PRO A 61 7.94 14.21 -18.61
C PRO A 61 8.97 13.71 -17.59
N GLY A 62 9.23 12.40 -17.58
CA GLY A 62 10.17 11.77 -16.65
C GLY A 62 9.63 11.46 -15.24
N TRP A 63 8.36 11.75 -14.95
CA TRP A 63 7.75 11.37 -13.68
C TRP A 63 7.70 9.84 -13.51
N SER A 64 8.13 9.36 -12.34
CA SER A 64 8.06 7.96 -11.97
C SER A 64 7.44 7.79 -10.59
N ALA A 65 6.50 6.86 -10.47
CA ALA A 65 5.92 6.50 -9.18
C ALA A 65 6.96 5.93 -8.18
N ARG A 66 8.15 5.54 -8.65
CA ARG A 66 9.24 4.99 -7.83
C ARG A 66 9.67 5.95 -6.71
N ASP A 67 9.67 7.25 -6.99
CA ASP A 67 10.08 8.27 -6.02
C ASP A 67 9.09 8.36 -4.83
N ASN A 68 7.80 8.12 -5.08
CA ASN A 68 6.78 8.10 -4.04
C ASN A 68 6.98 6.94 -3.05
N TYR A 69 7.36 5.75 -3.54
CA TYR A 69 7.58 4.59 -2.68
C TYR A 69 8.88 4.68 -1.87
N ALA A 70 9.93 5.30 -2.43
CA ALA A 70 11.19 5.51 -1.74
C ALA A 70 11.04 6.44 -0.51
N GLN A 71 10.19 7.46 -0.60
CA GLN A 71 9.89 8.35 0.52
C GLN A 71 9.03 7.65 1.61
N ILE A 72 8.07 6.81 1.22
CA ILE A 72 7.24 6.05 2.18
C ILE A 72 8.06 4.98 2.91
N GLY A 73 9.00 4.31 2.22
CA GLY A 73 9.91 3.35 2.84
C GLY A 73 10.86 3.97 3.87
N ARG A 74 11.27 5.24 3.66
CA ARG A 74 12.06 6.01 4.64
C ARG A 74 11.25 6.41 5.87
N LYS A 75 9.96 6.76 5.72
CA LYS A 75 9.05 7.06 6.84
C LYS A 75 8.59 5.82 7.61
N LYS A 76 8.47 4.66 6.96
CA LYS A 76 8.07 3.37 7.61
C LYS A 76 9.21 2.59 8.24
N LYS A 77 10.47 2.91 7.96
CA LYS A 77 11.56 2.49 8.83
C LYS A 77 11.32 3.20 10.16
N ARG A 78 10.69 2.50 11.12
CA ARG A 78 10.80 2.82 12.55
C ARG A 78 12.26 3.21 12.79
N PRO A 79 12.57 4.27 13.57
CA PRO A 79 13.94 4.49 13.98
C PRO A 79 14.41 3.16 14.55
N ARG A 80 15.31 2.50 13.83
CA ARG A 80 15.99 1.34 14.36
C ARG A 80 16.82 1.96 15.45
N ASP A 81 16.41 1.78 16.70
CA ASP A 81 17.21 2.17 17.85
C ASP A 81 18.63 1.72 17.52
N LYS A 82 19.55 2.68 17.44
CA LYS A 82 20.98 2.41 17.25
C LYS A 82 21.55 1.56 18.42
N ASN A 83 20.70 1.19 19.39
CA ASN A 83 20.97 0.29 20.49
C ASN A 83 20.63 -1.19 20.20
N GLU A 84 20.25 -1.56 18.96
CA GLU A 84 20.02 -2.98 18.58
C GLU A 84 21.32 -3.78 18.36
N GLU A 85 22.49 -3.18 18.54
CA GLU A 85 23.79 -3.86 18.44
C GLU A 85 24.06 -4.78 19.66
N MET A 86 23.27 -4.64 20.73
CA MET A 86 23.45 -5.34 22.01
C MET A 86 22.35 -6.37 22.35
N ASN A 87 21.56 -6.84 21.37
CA ASN A 87 20.55 -7.88 21.65
C ASN A 87 20.85 -9.21 20.92
N PRO A 88 21.50 -10.18 21.58
CA PRO A 88 21.98 -11.42 20.96
C PRO A 88 20.89 -12.45 20.62
N LYS A 89 19.62 -12.05 20.51
CA LYS A 89 18.45 -12.96 20.33
C LYS A 89 18.32 -13.62 18.95
N LYS A 90 19.38 -13.66 18.13
CA LYS A 90 19.35 -14.23 16.77
C LYS A 90 20.49 -15.21 16.49
N CYS A 91 20.98 -15.94 17.50
CA CYS A 91 22.08 -16.90 17.35
C CYS A 91 21.86 -17.93 16.24
N ARG A 92 20.65 -18.53 16.15
CA ARG A 92 20.35 -19.52 15.10
C ARG A 92 20.44 -18.95 13.68
N ALA A 93 19.96 -17.72 13.48
CA ALA A 93 20.02 -17.05 12.19
C ALA A 93 21.43 -16.55 11.84
N ARG A 94 22.28 -16.31 12.85
CA ARG A 94 23.64 -15.80 12.67
C ARG A 94 24.68 -16.91 12.47
N TYR A 95 24.59 -17.98 13.25
CA TYR A 95 25.62 -19.00 13.32
C TYR A 95 25.25 -20.32 12.66
N GLY A 96 23.97 -20.52 12.33
CA GLY A 96 23.48 -21.79 11.78
C GLY A 96 23.47 -22.92 12.83
N LEU A 97 23.03 -24.12 12.43
CA LEU A 97 22.93 -25.30 13.28
C LEU A 97 24.28 -26.00 13.52
N ASP A 98 25.29 -25.61 12.76
CA ASP A 98 26.67 -26.10 12.74
C ASP A 98 27.51 -25.55 13.90
N ARG A 99 27.17 -24.35 14.42
CA ARG A 99 27.94 -23.66 15.48
C ARG A 99 27.10 -23.38 16.71
N GLN A 100 26.46 -24.42 17.24
CA GLN A 100 25.60 -24.35 18.44
C GLN A 100 26.37 -23.89 19.69
N GLU A 101 27.67 -24.15 19.74
CA GLU A 101 28.56 -23.75 20.84
C GLU A 101 28.58 -22.22 21.03
N GLN A 102 28.45 -21.48 19.92
CA GLN A 102 28.45 -20.01 19.86
C GLN A 102 27.06 -19.42 20.12
N TRP A 103 26.06 -20.27 20.36
CA TRP A 103 24.73 -19.81 20.72
C TRP A 103 24.68 -19.34 22.17
N CYS A 104 23.85 -18.33 22.42
CA CYS A 104 23.56 -17.84 23.76
C CYS A 104 22.96 -18.98 24.62
N LYS A 105 23.13 -18.96 25.96
CA LYS A 105 22.52 -19.98 26.84
C LYS A 105 20.99 -20.16 26.64
N PRO A 106 20.18 -19.09 26.48
CA PRO A 106 18.77 -19.23 26.11
C PRO A 106 18.49 -19.79 24.71
N CYS A 107 19.51 -19.80 23.84
CA CYS A 107 19.40 -20.18 22.44
C CYS A 107 19.84 -21.63 22.20
N ARG A 108 20.80 -22.15 22.98
CA ARG A 108 21.20 -23.57 23.02
C ARG A 108 20.06 -24.42 23.55
#